data_AF-A0A2Z3HKQ2-F1
#
_entry.id   AF-A0A2Z3HKQ2-F1
#
_cell.length_a   1.000
_cell.length_b   1.000
_cell.length_c   1.000
_cell.angle_alpha   90.00
_cell.angle_beta   90.00
_cell.angle_gamma   90.00
#
_symmetry.space_group_name_H-M   'P 1'
#
loop_
_entity.id
_entity.type
_entity.pdbx_description
1 polymer ?
#
loop_
_entity_poly.entity_id
_entity_poly.type
_entity_poly.pdbx_seq_one_letter_code
_entity_poly.pdbx_strand_id
1 'polypeptide(L)'
;MTTHPERAALLGAIRARPDDDTLRLVYADWLDDRGAGDRDAATAEFIRASCGDRPRRAMPRAAYRWLLGATGANWRRLVPGVLARFGAGSGAGCRRGRAVSCALALPGSGRRYAVAFEFERGFVRAARFCSAHAASVVLDALQDDQPLAHLLIAGVRPERARPLASRLAPARG
;
A
#
# COMPACT_ATOMS: atom_id res chain seq x y z
N MET A 1 15.14 7.95 -10.23
CA MET A 1 14.91 7.84 -8.77
C MET A 1 16.26 7.58 -8.14
N THR A 2 16.72 8.45 -7.23
CA THR A 2 17.96 8.22 -6.49
C THR A 2 17.76 7.01 -5.60
N THR A 3 18.28 5.85 -6.00
CA THR A 3 18.15 4.60 -5.24
C THR A 3 19.05 4.70 -4.02
N HIS A 4 18.51 5.14 -2.89
CA HIS A 4 19.28 5.21 -1.65
C HIS A 4 19.44 3.78 -1.10
N PRO A 5 20.66 3.22 -1.01
CA PRO A 5 20.86 1.85 -0.53
C PRO A 5 20.32 1.67 0.90
N GLU A 6 20.38 2.72 1.73
CA GLU A 6 19.80 2.71 3.08
C GLU A 6 18.28 2.51 3.06
N ARG A 7 17.57 3.11 2.09
CA ARG A 7 16.11 2.92 1.92
C ARG A 7 15.78 1.46 1.71
N ALA A 8 16.53 0.79 0.83
CA ALA A 8 16.35 -0.62 0.55
C ALA A 8 16.67 -1.49 1.78
N ALA A 9 17.73 -1.16 2.52
CA ALA A 9 18.10 -1.86 3.75
C ALA A 9 17.01 -1.74 4.85
N LEU A 10 16.47 -0.54 5.08
CA LEU A 10 15.40 -0.30 6.04
C LEU A 10 14.12 -1.05 5.65
N LEU A 11 13.73 -0.99 4.37
CA LEU A 11 12.59 -1.76 3.88
C LEU A 11 12.81 -3.28 4.01
N GLY A 12 14.04 -3.75 3.78
CA GLY A 12 14.41 -5.15 4.02
C GLY A 12 14.28 -5.56 5.49
N ALA A 13 14.72 -4.70 6.41
CA ALA A 13 14.59 -4.94 7.86
C ALA A 13 13.11 -4.99 8.30
N ILE A 14 12.28 -4.05 7.83
CA ILE A 14 10.83 -4.06 8.12
C ILE A 14 10.18 -5.31 7.54
N ARG A 15 10.57 -5.75 6.33
CA ARG A 15 10.05 -6.98 5.74
C ARG A 15 10.41 -8.21 6.57
N ALA A 16 11.61 -8.26 7.14
CA ALA A 16 12.05 -9.36 8.01
C ALA A 16 11.34 -9.36 9.38
N ARG A 17 10.99 -8.19 9.89
CA ARG A 17 10.30 -8.01 11.18
C ARG A 17 9.08 -7.09 11.03
N PRO A 18 7.99 -7.57 10.43
CA PRO A 18 6.85 -6.72 10.06
C PRO A 18 6.10 -6.11 11.26
N ASP A 19 6.22 -6.72 12.43
CA ASP A 19 5.58 -6.27 13.67
C ASP A 19 6.42 -5.32 14.53
N ASP A 20 7.65 -5.03 14.11
CA ASP A 20 8.60 -4.20 14.84
C ASP A 20 8.33 -2.71 14.55
N ASP A 21 7.64 -2.05 15.48
CA ASP A 21 7.33 -0.62 15.38
C ASP A 21 8.57 0.26 15.45
N THR A 22 9.64 -0.19 16.13
CA THR A 22 10.89 0.57 16.20
C THR A 22 11.51 0.70 14.82
N LEU A 23 11.59 -0.39 14.04
CA LEU A 23 12.09 -0.32 12.66
C LEU A 23 11.25 0.60 11.76
N ARG A 24 9.94 0.62 11.98
CA ARG A 24 9.04 1.47 11.20
C ARG A 24 9.23 2.95 11.55
N LEU A 25 9.34 3.27 12.83
CA LEU A 25 9.60 4.63 13.29
C LEU A 25 10.96 5.14 12.80
N VAL A 26 12.01 4.32 12.85
CA VAL A 26 13.33 4.65 12.26
C VAL A 26 13.20 4.93 10.76
N TYR A 27 12.38 4.17 10.03
CA TYR A 27 12.13 4.44 8.63
C TYR A 27 11.34 5.72 8.39
N ALA A 28 10.37 6.06 9.26
CA ALA A 28 9.65 7.32 9.19
C ALA A 28 10.58 8.53 9.42
N ASP A 29 11.49 8.44 10.38
CA ASP A 29 12.50 9.48 10.62
C ASP A 29 13.44 9.62 9.41
N TRP A 30 13.87 8.50 8.82
CA TRP A 30 14.66 8.50 7.60
C TRP A 30 13.91 9.15 6.41
N LEU A 31 12.59 8.94 6.30
CA LEU A 31 11.76 9.55 5.26
C LEU A 31 11.59 11.07 5.46
N ASP A 32 11.54 11.57 6.69
CA ASP A 32 11.49 13.01 6.92
C ASP A 32 12.82 13.68 6.54
N ASP A 33 13.95 13.03 6.84
CA ASP A 33 15.28 13.58 6.57
C ASP A 33 15.67 13.50 5.09
N ARG A 34 15.32 12.40 4.42
CA ARG A 34 15.84 12.06 3.07
C ARG A 34 14.78 11.72 2.04
N GLY A 35 13.52 11.62 2.44
CA GLY A 35 12.41 11.31 1.55
C GLY A 35 12.22 12.38 0.48
N ALA A 36 11.66 11.98 -0.66
CA ALA A 36 11.41 12.88 -1.77
C ALA A 36 9.93 12.89 -2.12
N GLY A 37 9.27 14.00 -1.78
CA GLY A 37 7.91 14.30 -2.22
C GLY A 37 6.79 13.81 -1.31
N ASP A 38 5.56 14.09 -1.73
CA ASP A 38 4.36 13.96 -0.90
C ASP A 38 4.09 12.53 -0.41
N ARG A 39 4.42 11.52 -1.22
CA ARG A 39 4.22 10.11 -0.84
C ARG A 39 5.09 9.70 0.34
N ASP A 40 6.35 10.12 0.34
CA ASP A 40 7.30 9.76 1.38
C ASP A 40 6.91 10.45 2.70
N ALA A 41 6.54 11.74 2.65
CA ALA A 41 5.96 12.46 3.79
C ALA A 41 4.68 11.79 4.31
N ALA A 42 3.74 11.45 3.43
CA ALA A 42 2.51 10.76 3.80
C ALA A 42 2.77 9.38 4.44
N THR A 43 3.80 8.66 3.97
CA THR A 43 4.20 7.38 4.53
C THR A 43 4.75 7.56 5.95
N ALA A 44 5.61 8.55 6.18
CA ALA A 44 6.15 8.85 7.51
C ALA A 44 5.05 9.24 8.50
N GLU A 45 4.15 10.15 8.11
CA GLU A 45 2.98 10.56 8.91
C GLU A 45 2.10 9.35 9.28
N PHE A 46 1.79 8.49 8.30
CA PHE A 46 0.93 7.34 8.52
C PHE A 46 1.58 6.25 9.38
N ILE A 47 2.89 6.03 9.25
CA ILE A 47 3.65 5.14 10.13
C ILE A 47 3.49 5.59 11.59
N ARG A 48 3.77 6.87 11.88
CA ARG A 48 3.67 7.41 13.24
C ARG A 48 2.26 7.33 13.81
N ALA A 49 1.25 7.58 12.96
CA ALA A 49 -0.15 7.43 13.35
C ALA A 49 -0.55 5.97 13.64
N SER A 50 0.18 4.99 13.09
CA SER A 50 -0.12 3.56 13.15
C SER A 50 0.70 2.77 14.17
N CYS A 51 1.83 3.30 14.65
CA CYS A 51 2.67 2.63 15.65
C CYS A 51 2.22 2.98 17.08
N GLY A 52 2.46 2.08 18.04
CA GLY A 52 2.19 2.31 19.47
C GLY A 52 1.70 1.06 20.23
N ASP A 53 1.55 1.19 21.55
CA ASP A 53 1.37 0.06 22.50
C ASP A 53 0.03 -0.70 22.44
N ARG A 54 -0.83 -0.43 21.46
CA ARG A 54 -2.19 -1.00 21.42
C ARG A 54 -2.26 -2.35 20.72
N PRO A 55 -3.23 -3.20 21.12
CA PRO A 55 -3.38 -4.54 20.57
C PRO A 55 -3.58 -4.53 19.04
N ARG A 56 -2.74 -5.33 18.39
CA ARG A 56 -2.50 -5.43 16.93
C ARG A 56 -3.70 -5.86 16.08
N ARG A 57 -4.87 -6.10 16.68
CA ARG A 57 -6.07 -6.60 15.98
C ARG A 57 -6.92 -5.49 15.35
N ALA A 58 -6.84 -4.27 15.88
CA ALA A 58 -7.57 -3.11 15.38
C ALA A 58 -6.61 -2.03 14.88
N MET A 59 -7.09 -1.18 13.97
CA MET A 59 -6.34 0.00 13.52
C MET A 59 -6.37 1.07 14.61
N PRO A 60 -5.24 1.68 14.99
CA PRO A 60 -5.23 2.80 15.95
C PRO A 60 -6.15 3.94 15.50
N ARG A 61 -6.78 4.62 16.45
CA ARG A 61 -7.71 5.73 16.15
C ARG A 61 -7.01 6.90 15.44
N ALA A 62 -5.73 7.13 15.74
CA ALA A 62 -4.89 8.13 15.08
C ALA A 62 -4.66 7.76 13.61
N ALA A 63 -4.16 6.55 13.33
CA ALA A 63 -4.05 6.03 11.96
C ALA A 63 -5.37 6.13 11.21
N TYR A 64 -6.48 5.79 11.88
CA TYR A 64 -7.80 5.86 11.29
C TYR A 64 -8.16 7.29 10.84
N ARG A 65 -7.96 8.27 11.73
CA ARG A 65 -8.21 9.68 11.42
C ARG A 65 -7.28 10.19 10.34
N TRP A 66 -6.01 9.80 10.39
CA TRP A 66 -5.03 10.19 9.37
C TRP A 66 -5.45 9.69 7.99
N LEU A 67 -5.86 8.42 7.89
CA LEU A 67 -6.18 7.78 6.60
C LEU A 67 -7.39 8.40 5.91
N LEU A 68 -8.37 8.86 6.69
CA LEU A 68 -9.47 9.67 6.17
C LEU A 68 -8.99 11.10 5.88
N GLY A 69 -8.23 11.73 6.78
CA GLY A 69 -7.96 13.16 6.69
C GLY A 69 -9.24 14.01 6.79
N ALA A 70 -9.13 15.33 6.63
CA ALA A 70 -10.29 16.22 6.67
C ALA A 70 -11.26 16.00 5.49
N THR A 71 -10.74 15.52 4.35
CA THR A 71 -11.47 15.39 3.08
C THR A 71 -11.78 13.96 2.66
N GLY A 72 -11.42 12.95 3.48
CA GLY A 72 -11.60 11.53 3.14
C GLY A 72 -10.55 10.95 2.18
N ALA A 73 -9.46 11.68 1.89
CA ALA A 73 -8.59 11.40 0.75
C ALA A 73 -7.09 11.22 1.06
N ASN A 74 -6.64 11.23 2.32
CA ASN A 74 -5.22 11.10 2.64
C ASN A 74 -4.60 9.78 2.14
N TRP A 75 -5.35 8.68 2.13
CA TRP A 75 -4.90 7.41 1.56
C TRP A 75 -4.43 7.51 0.09
N ARG A 76 -4.92 8.50 -0.67
CA ARG A 76 -4.53 8.72 -2.08
C ARG A 76 -3.06 9.11 -2.20
N ARG A 77 -2.50 9.77 -1.17
CA ARG A 77 -1.08 10.15 -1.06
C ARG A 77 -0.18 8.92 -0.90
N LEU A 78 -0.72 7.77 -0.49
CA LEU A 78 0.03 6.52 -0.35
C LEU A 78 0.06 5.69 -1.64
N VAL A 79 -0.82 5.96 -2.61
CA VAL A 79 -0.86 5.25 -3.90
C VAL A 79 -0.91 6.20 -5.11
N PRO A 80 -0.05 7.25 -5.16
CA PRO A 80 -0.14 8.28 -6.17
C PRO A 80 0.17 7.75 -7.58
N GLY A 81 1.14 6.84 -7.75
CA GLY A 81 1.48 6.24 -9.04
C GLY A 81 0.34 5.40 -9.60
N VAL A 82 -0.31 4.59 -8.75
CA VAL A 82 -1.53 3.84 -9.12
C VAL A 82 -2.62 4.79 -9.59
N LEU A 83 -2.88 5.87 -8.83
CA LEU A 83 -3.96 6.80 -9.15
C LEU A 83 -3.66 7.66 -10.39
N ALA A 84 -2.41 8.07 -10.58
CA ALA A 84 -1.99 8.79 -11.77
C ALA A 84 -2.16 7.95 -13.04
N ARG A 85 -1.86 6.64 -12.96
CA ARG A 85 -1.92 5.75 -14.12
C ARG A 85 -3.33 5.26 -14.45
N PHE A 86 -4.18 5.05 -13.45
CA PHE A 86 -5.47 4.37 -13.63
C PHE A 86 -6.69 5.22 -13.26
N GLY A 87 -6.50 6.36 -12.59
CA GLY A 87 -7.57 7.20 -12.07
C GLY A 87 -8.39 6.51 -10.95
N ALA A 88 -8.69 7.24 -9.88
CA ALA A 88 -9.75 6.84 -8.95
C ALA A 88 -11.09 7.47 -9.35
N GLY A 89 -12.17 6.72 -9.25
CA GLY A 89 -13.51 7.26 -9.44
C GLY A 89 -13.89 8.22 -8.31
N SER A 90 -14.81 9.14 -8.60
CA SER A 90 -15.24 10.22 -7.71
C SER A 90 -15.88 9.75 -6.39
N GLY A 91 -16.32 8.48 -6.29
CA GLY A 91 -16.82 7.84 -5.06
C GLY A 91 -15.69 7.25 -4.19
N ALA A 92 -14.72 8.09 -3.85
CA ALA A 92 -13.40 7.73 -3.34
C ALA A 92 -13.44 7.01 -1.97
N GLY A 93 -13.44 5.66 -1.98
CA GLY A 93 -13.10 4.88 -0.80
C GLY A 93 -14.28 4.54 0.11
N CYS A 94 -14.94 3.38 -0.08
CA CYS A 94 -15.71 2.80 1.02
C CYS A 94 -14.73 2.12 1.98
N ARG A 95 -14.68 2.59 3.23
CA ARG A 95 -13.78 2.05 4.25
C ARG A 95 -14.50 1.05 5.15
N ARG A 96 -13.90 -0.12 5.34
CA ARG A 96 -14.32 -1.11 6.34
C ARG A 96 -13.10 -1.60 7.12
N GLY A 97 -12.97 -1.15 8.37
CA GLY A 97 -11.81 -1.50 9.21
C GLY A 97 -10.49 -0.95 8.65
N ARG A 98 -9.63 -1.83 8.13
CA ARG A 98 -8.31 -1.47 7.57
C ARG A 98 -8.33 -1.25 6.05
N ALA A 99 -9.43 -1.59 5.39
CA ALA A 99 -9.52 -1.56 3.94
C ALA A 99 -10.18 -0.28 3.43
N VAL A 100 -9.61 0.31 2.38
CA VAL A 100 -10.22 1.35 1.54
C VAL A 100 -10.51 0.76 0.17
N SER A 101 -11.76 0.80 -0.25
CA SER A 101 -12.19 0.24 -1.54
C SER A 101 -12.50 1.33 -2.56
N CYS A 102 -11.93 1.27 -3.75
CA CYS A 102 -12.19 2.20 -4.83
C CYS A 102 -12.28 1.47 -6.19
N ALA A 103 -12.59 2.22 -7.25
CA ALA A 103 -12.68 1.69 -8.60
C ALA A 103 -11.65 2.35 -9.53
N LEU A 104 -10.74 1.54 -10.08
CA LEU A 104 -9.70 1.96 -11.03
C LEU A 104 -10.16 1.79 -12.48
N ALA A 105 -9.83 2.72 -13.36
CA ALA A 105 -10.09 2.60 -14.79
C ALA A 105 -8.85 2.04 -15.50
N LEU A 106 -8.93 0.79 -15.96
CA LEU A 106 -7.79 0.18 -16.65
C LEU A 106 -7.76 0.62 -18.13
N PRO A 107 -6.57 0.96 -18.67
CA PRO A 107 -6.42 1.37 -20.07
C PRO A 107 -6.98 0.33 -21.03
N GLY A 108 -7.64 0.78 -22.09
CA GLY A 108 -8.14 -0.08 -23.17
C GLY A 108 -9.36 -0.95 -22.83
N SER A 109 -9.79 -1.03 -21.57
CA SER A 109 -10.91 -1.88 -21.18
C SER A 109 -12.28 -1.16 -21.22
N GLY A 110 -12.29 0.17 -21.09
CA GLY A 110 -13.52 0.96 -20.87
C GLY A 110 -14.26 0.63 -19.56
N ARG A 111 -13.73 -0.30 -18.75
CA ARG A 111 -14.36 -0.82 -17.52
C ARG A 111 -13.64 -0.29 -16.29
N ARG A 112 -14.39 -0.20 -15.19
CA ARG A 112 -13.84 0.07 -13.86
C ARG A 112 -13.72 -1.23 -13.08
N TYR A 113 -12.61 -1.38 -12.37
CA TYR A 113 -12.32 -2.56 -11.56
C TYR A 113 -12.26 -2.17 -10.10
N ALA A 114 -13.03 -2.89 -9.27
CA ALA A 114 -13.00 -2.71 -7.83
C ALA A 114 -11.66 -3.23 -7.28
N VAL A 115 -11.02 -2.41 -6.46
CA VAL A 115 -9.83 -2.75 -5.69
C VAL A 115 -10.03 -2.35 -4.23
N ALA A 116 -9.55 -3.16 -3.30
CA ALA A 116 -9.49 -2.80 -1.89
C ALA A 116 -8.04 -2.81 -1.38
N PHE A 117 -7.57 -1.66 -0.90
CA PHE A 117 -6.27 -1.51 -0.26
C PHE A 117 -6.42 -1.68 1.25
N GLU A 118 -5.86 -2.75 1.79
CA GLU A 118 -5.79 -3.02 3.22
C GLU A 118 -4.50 -2.42 3.80
N PHE A 119 -4.64 -1.46 4.70
CA PHE A 119 -3.53 -0.73 5.30
C PHE A 119 -3.13 -1.28 6.66
N GLU A 120 -1.83 -1.33 6.91
CA GLU A 120 -1.26 -1.72 8.19
C GLU A 120 0.09 -1.02 8.43
N ARG A 121 0.22 -0.42 9.62
CA ARG A 121 1.48 0.11 10.16
C ARG A 121 2.29 0.99 9.17
N GLY A 122 1.60 1.85 8.41
CA GLY A 122 2.27 2.75 7.46
C GLY A 122 2.25 2.34 5.99
N PHE A 123 1.78 1.13 5.67
CA PHE A 123 1.83 0.61 4.30
C PHE A 123 0.51 -0.02 3.89
N VAL A 124 0.31 -0.18 2.58
CA VAL A 124 -0.64 -1.18 2.07
C VAL A 124 -0.05 -2.56 2.38
N ARG A 125 -0.70 -3.32 3.25
CA ARG A 125 -0.37 -4.73 3.50
C ARG A 125 -0.86 -5.61 2.37
N ALA A 126 -2.09 -5.37 1.90
CA ALA A 126 -2.69 -6.18 0.86
C ALA A 126 -3.53 -5.34 -0.10
N ALA A 127 -3.43 -5.61 -1.40
CA ALA A 127 -4.39 -5.11 -2.38
C ALA A 127 -5.24 -6.28 -2.90
N ARG A 128 -6.57 -6.17 -2.76
CA ARG A 128 -7.53 -7.18 -3.23
C ARG A 128 -8.16 -6.77 -4.55
N PHE A 129 -8.06 -7.64 -5.54
CA PHE A 129 -8.67 -7.45 -6.87
C PHE A 129 -9.71 -8.54 -7.15
N CYS A 130 -10.77 -8.19 -7.89
CA CYS A 130 -11.74 -9.16 -8.41
C CYS A 130 -11.34 -9.78 -9.76
N SER A 131 -10.19 -9.40 -10.32
CA SER A 131 -9.72 -9.85 -11.64
C SER A 131 -8.20 -10.01 -11.63
N ALA A 132 -7.71 -11.16 -12.14
CA ALA A 132 -6.28 -11.41 -12.32
C ALA A 132 -5.65 -10.43 -13.33
N HIS A 133 -6.39 -10.03 -14.38
CA HIS A 133 -5.93 -9.03 -15.34
C HIS A 133 -5.76 -7.66 -14.67
N ALA A 134 -6.71 -7.25 -13.84
CA ALA A 134 -6.60 -6.00 -13.10
C ALA A 134 -5.41 -6.01 -12.15
N ALA A 135 -5.23 -7.11 -11.41
CA ALA A 135 -4.07 -7.30 -10.56
C ALA A 135 -2.75 -7.19 -11.34
N SER A 136 -2.62 -7.85 -12.49
CA SER A 136 -1.38 -7.83 -13.26
C SER A 136 -1.04 -6.46 -13.84
N VAL A 137 -2.05 -5.67 -14.22
CA VAL A 137 -1.85 -4.34 -14.79
C VAL A 137 -1.46 -3.31 -13.72
N VAL A 138 -2.00 -3.46 -12.50
CA VAL A 138 -1.78 -2.50 -11.40
C VAL A 138 -0.53 -2.82 -10.57
N LEU A 139 -0.05 -4.06 -10.61
CA LEU A 139 1.01 -4.56 -9.74
C LEU A 139 2.25 -3.67 -9.70
N ASP A 140 2.81 -3.32 -10.86
CA ASP A 140 4.08 -2.58 -10.93
C ASP A 140 3.95 -1.19 -10.26
N ALA A 141 2.89 -0.44 -10.61
CA ALA A 141 2.61 0.86 -9.99
C ALA A 141 2.34 0.75 -8.49
N LEU A 142 1.68 -0.33 -8.04
CA LEU A 142 1.46 -0.56 -6.62
C LEU A 142 2.76 -0.91 -5.89
N GLN A 143 3.67 -1.67 -6.49
CA GLN A 143 4.97 -1.99 -5.88
C GLN A 143 5.87 -0.75 -5.79
N ASP A 144 5.80 0.14 -6.79
CA ASP A 144 6.51 1.42 -6.77
C ASP A 144 6.03 2.31 -5.63
N ASP A 145 4.71 2.41 -5.44
CA ASP A 145 4.08 3.18 -4.37
C ASP A 145 4.26 2.51 -3.00
N GLN A 146 4.12 1.19 -2.92
CA GLN A 146 3.97 0.39 -1.71
C GLN A 146 4.82 -0.88 -1.78
N PRO A 147 6.15 -0.78 -1.58
CA PRO A 147 7.09 -1.88 -1.79
C PRO A 147 6.96 -3.06 -0.80
N LEU A 148 6.13 -2.90 0.24
CA LEU A 148 5.80 -3.96 1.21
C LEU A 148 4.42 -4.56 0.98
N ALA A 149 3.69 -4.16 -0.07
CA ALA A 149 2.36 -4.68 -0.35
C ALA A 149 2.39 -6.11 -0.87
N HIS A 150 1.49 -6.93 -0.34
CA HIS A 150 1.12 -8.21 -0.93
C HIS A 150 -0.07 -8.03 -1.86
N LEU A 151 -0.11 -8.79 -2.95
CA LEU A 151 -1.27 -8.82 -3.81
C LEU A 151 -2.13 -10.04 -3.48
N LEU A 152 -3.43 -9.83 -3.30
CA LEU A 152 -4.42 -10.87 -3.10
C LEU A 152 -5.44 -10.80 -4.25
N ILE A 153 -5.73 -11.92 -4.87
CA ILE A 153 -6.75 -11.99 -5.93
C ILE A 153 -7.94 -12.77 -5.38
N ALA A 154 -9.08 -12.11 -5.23
CA ALA A 154 -10.28 -12.73 -4.72
C ALA A 154 -10.93 -13.60 -5.81
N GLY A 155 -11.33 -14.83 -5.46
CA GLY A 155 -12.15 -15.69 -6.33
C GLY A 155 -11.45 -16.25 -7.57
N VAL A 156 -10.11 -16.16 -7.65
CA VAL A 156 -9.35 -16.73 -8.77
C VAL A 156 -8.81 -18.11 -8.37
N ARG A 157 -9.12 -19.12 -9.18
CA ARG A 157 -8.58 -20.48 -8.99
C ARG A 157 -7.05 -20.43 -8.93
N PRO A 158 -6.40 -21.20 -8.03
CA PRO A 158 -4.97 -21.08 -7.72
C PRO A 158 -4.05 -21.16 -8.94
N GLU A 159 -4.42 -21.88 -10.00
CA GLU A 159 -3.66 -21.95 -11.25
C GLU A 159 -3.46 -20.59 -11.96
N ARG A 160 -4.40 -19.64 -11.85
CA ARG A 160 -4.31 -18.30 -12.45
C ARG A 160 -3.67 -17.25 -11.54
N ALA A 161 -3.54 -17.55 -10.24
CA ALA A 161 -2.85 -16.71 -9.26
C ALA A 161 -1.33 -16.98 -9.20
N ARG A 162 -0.89 -18.18 -9.60
CA ARG A 162 0.52 -18.62 -9.59
C ARG A 162 1.51 -17.66 -10.29
N PRO A 163 1.25 -17.15 -11.51
CA PRO A 163 2.18 -16.25 -12.20
C PRO A 163 2.37 -14.89 -11.51
N LEU A 164 1.39 -14.47 -10.70
CA LEU A 164 1.44 -13.22 -9.93
C LEU A 164 2.09 -13.45 -8.57
N ALA A 165 1.83 -14.58 -7.93
CA ALA A 165 2.48 -14.98 -6.69
C ALA A 165 4.00 -15.15 -6.85
N SER A 166 4.47 -15.64 -8.01
CA SER A 166 5.91 -15.77 -8.31
C SER A 166 6.62 -14.42 -8.49
N ARG A 167 5.91 -13.37 -8.92
CA ARG A 167 6.43 -11.98 -9.00
C ARG A 167 6.51 -11.27 -7.63
N LEU A 168 5.76 -11.79 -6.66
CA LEU A 168 5.69 -11.25 -5.29
C LEU A 168 6.51 -12.07 -4.28
N ALA A 169 6.97 -13.25 -4.69
CA ALA A 169 7.90 -14.03 -3.90
C ALA A 169 9.25 -13.28 -3.82
N PRO A 170 9.89 -13.21 -2.65
CA PRO A 170 11.25 -12.68 -2.58
C PRO A 170 12.13 -13.50 -3.52
N ALA A 171 12.99 -12.83 -4.29
CA ALA A 171 14.07 -13.49 -5.01
C ALA A 171 14.82 -14.37 -4.00
N ARG A 172 14.69 -15.68 -4.14
CA ARG A 172 15.47 -16.63 -3.35
C ARG A 172 16.85 -16.67 -3.97
N GLY A 173 17.84 -16.14 -3.26
CA GLY A 173 19.28 -16.38 -3.46
C GLY A 173 19.83 -15.88 -4.78
#